data_AF-A0A0Q9NJN4-F1
#
_entry.id   AF-A0A0Q9NJN4-F1
#
_cell.length_a   1.000
_cell.length_b   1.000
_cell.length_c   1.000
_cell.angle_alpha   90.00
_cell.angle_beta   90.00
_cell.angle_gamma   90.00
#
_symmetry.space_group_name_H-M   'P 1'
#
loop_
_entity.id
_entity.type
_entity.pdbx_description
1 polymer ?
#
loop_
_entity_poly.entity_id
_entity_poly.type
_entity_poly.pdbx_seq_one_letter_code
_entity_poly.pdbx_strand_id
1 'polypeptide(L)' 'MLLAEAAEASTSTYTSFDIYVLIFTVVIAIAVIRQLINPRRNLFALGFGTVSLLVFLFMDVIMIKGW' A
#
# COMPACT_ATOMS: atom_id res chain seq x y z
N MET A 1 23.47 -7.85 26.35
CA MET A 1 22.32 -6.95 26.11
C MET A 1 22.66 -5.86 25.12
N LEU A 2 23.67 -5.01 25.33
CA LEU A 2 24.05 -3.95 24.35
C LEU A 2 24.43 -4.48 22.94
N LEU A 3 25.09 -5.63 22.84
CA LEU A 3 25.45 -6.27 21.56
C LEU A 3 24.30 -7.07 20.92
N ALA A 4 23.27 -7.43 21.68
CA ALA A 4 22.06 -8.08 21.18
C ALA A 4 21.08 -7.03 20.62
N GLU A 5 20.97 -5.88 21.30
CA GLU A 5 20.27 -4.69 20.82
C GLU A 5 20.84 -4.18 19.48
N ALA A 6 22.17 -4.27 19.30
CA ALA A 6 22.84 -3.89 18.05
C ALA A 6 22.62 -4.91 16.90
N ALA A 7 22.22 -6.16 17.21
CA ALA A 7 21.90 -7.19 16.23
C ALA A 7 20.40 -7.23 15.88
N GLU A 8 19.54 -6.69 16.74
CA GLU A 8 18.12 -6.41 16.44
C GLU A 8 17.93 -5.19 15.53
N ALA A 9 19.00 -4.42 15.28
CA ALA A 9 19.03 -3.45 14.21
C ALA A 9 18.96 -4.17 12.84
N SER A 10 17.73 -4.26 12.35
CA SER A 10 17.39 -4.46 10.93
C SER A 10 17.37 -5.91 10.44
N THR A 11 16.65 -6.80 11.13
CA THR A 11 16.06 -7.92 10.39
C THR A 11 14.95 -7.37 9.52
N SER A 12 15.12 -7.44 8.20
CA SER A 12 14.11 -7.06 7.22
C SER A 12 12.77 -7.71 7.57
N THR A 13 11.70 -6.93 7.62
CA THR A 13 10.33 -7.47 7.80
C THR A 13 9.74 -7.97 6.48
N TYR A 14 10.53 -8.00 5.41
CA TYR A 14 10.07 -8.41 4.09
C TYR A 14 9.49 -9.83 4.10
N THR A 15 8.34 -9.98 3.45
CA THR A 15 7.76 -11.29 3.13
C THR A 15 7.41 -11.36 1.64
N SER A 16 7.40 -12.56 1.06
CA SER A 16 6.96 -12.72 -0.34
C SER A 16 5.51 -12.29 -0.57
N PHE A 17 4.68 -12.17 0.48
CA PHE A 17 3.31 -11.69 0.37
C PHE A 17 3.25 -10.20 0.00
N ASP A 18 4.28 -9.45 0.37
CA ASP A 18 4.35 -8.01 0.20
C ASP A 18 4.26 -7.56 -1.27
N ILE A 19 4.75 -8.39 -2.20
CA ILE A 19 4.61 -8.17 -3.64
C ILE A 19 3.13 -8.11 -4.03
N TYR A 20 2.28 -8.96 -3.45
CA TYR A 20 0.85 -8.97 -3.72
C TYR A 20 0.15 -7.74 -3.15
N VAL A 21 0.62 -7.22 -2.01
CA VAL A 21 0.13 -5.96 -1.45
C VAL A 21 0.37 -4.81 -2.44
N LEU A 22 1.58 -4.67 -2.97
CA LEU A 22 1.89 -3.66 -3.99
C LEU A 22 1.04 -3.83 -5.27
N ILE A 23 0.82 -5.08 -5.71
CA ILE A 23 -0.07 -5.37 -6.84
C ILE A 23 -1.49 -4.87 -6.55
N PHE A 24 -2.02 -5.09 -5.35
CA PHE A 24 -3.34 -4.58 -4.97
C PHE A 24 -3.39 -3.06 -4.96
N THR A 25 -2.35 -2.37 -4.48
CA THR A 25 -2.27 -0.91 -4.58
C THR A 25 -2.38 -0.45 -6.03
N VAL A 26 -1.67 -1.10 -6.96
CA VAL A 26 -1.76 -0.80 -8.40
C VAL A 26 -3.16 -1.05 -8.96
N VAL A 27 -3.79 -2.17 -8.60
CA VAL A 27 -5.16 -2.48 -9.02
C VAL A 27 -6.16 -1.43 -8.54
N ILE A 28 -6.04 -0.98 -7.28
CA ILE A 28 -6.88 0.08 -6.72
C ILE A 28 -6.63 1.40 -7.47
N ALA A 29 -5.37 1.74 -7.75
CA ALA A 29 -5.03 2.95 -8.52
C ALA A 29 -5.69 2.93 -9.91
N ILE A 30 -5.61 1.80 -10.62
CA ILE A 30 -6.27 1.62 -11.93
C ILE A 30 -7.79 1.78 -11.79
N ALA A 31 -8.40 1.20 -10.74
CA ALA A 31 -9.84 1.31 -10.52
C ALA A 31 -10.27 2.77 -10.27
N VAL A 32 -9.52 3.52 -9.47
CA VAL A 32 -9.76 4.95 -9.21
C VAL A 32 -9.61 5.78 -10.49
N ILE A 33 -8.54 5.58 -11.25
CA ILE A 33 -8.31 6.29 -12.53
C ILE A 33 -9.43 6.00 -13.52
N ARG A 34 -9.79 4.72 -13.69
CA ARG A 34 -10.89 4.31 -14.56
C ARG A 34 -12.20 4.98 -14.16
N GLN A 35 -12.45 5.08 -12.87
CA GLN A 35 -13.65 5.72 -12.34
C GLN A 35 -13.65 7.24 -12.52
N LEU A 36 -12.48 7.88 -12.40
CA LEU A 36 -12.32 9.32 -12.57
C LEU A 36 -12.61 9.76 -14.01
N ILE A 37 -12.15 8.97 -14.99
CA ILE A 37 -12.30 9.23 -16.42
C ILE A 37 -13.70 8.86 -16.93
N ASN A 38 -14.44 8.01 -16.20
CA ASN A 38 -15.79 7.60 -16.60
C ASN A 38 -16.79 8.78 -16.57
N PRO A 39 -17.44 9.14 -17.70
CA PRO A 39 -18.45 10.19 -17.75
C PRO A 39 -19.65 9.94 -16.82
N ARG A 40 -19.97 8.66 -16.56
CA ARG A 40 -21.01 8.22 -15.62
C ARG A 40 -20.40 7.64 -14.35
N ARG A 41 -19.54 8.43 -13.71
CA ARG A 41 -18.88 8.03 -12.46
C ARG A 41 -19.87 7.84 -11.31
N ASN A 42 -19.73 6.72 -10.61
CA ASN A 42 -20.29 6.50 -9.28
C ASN A 42 -19.39 7.20 -8.26
N LEU A 43 -19.89 8.27 -7.65
CA LEU A 43 -19.18 9.11 -6.68
C LEU A 43 -18.85 8.36 -5.39
N PHE A 44 -19.72 7.45 -4.95
CA PHE A 44 -19.47 6.63 -3.76
C PHE A 44 -18.28 5.69 -4.00
N ALA A 45 -18.28 4.99 -5.14
CA ALA A 45 -17.17 4.11 -5.52
C ALA A 45 -15.86 4.89 -5.72
N LEU A 46 -15.93 6.10 -6.28
CA LEU A 46 -14.76 6.97 -6.44
C LEU A 46 -14.20 7.41 -5.08
N GLY A 47 -15.06 7.81 -4.14
CA GLY A 47 -14.66 8.20 -2.78
C GLY A 47 -14.03 7.02 -2.03
N PHE A 48 -14.71 5.88 -1.99
CA PHE A 48 -14.21 4.67 -1.33
C PHE A 48 -12.89 4.18 -1.94
N GLY A 49 -12.80 4.14 -3.27
CA GLY A 49 -11.58 3.76 -3.97
C GLY A 49 -10.42 4.71 -3.68
N THR A 50 -10.67 6.01 -3.65
CA THR A 50 -9.65 7.02 -3.31
C THR A 50 -9.14 6.85 -1.88
N VAL A 51 -10.03 6.69 -0.90
CA VAL A 51 -9.63 6.46 0.49
C VAL A 51 -8.83 5.16 0.62
N SER A 52 -9.28 4.10 -0.04
CA SER A 52 -8.56 2.82 -0.05
C SER A 52 -7.16 2.98 -0.64
N LEU A 53 -7.03 3.71 -1.76
CA LEU A 53 -5.74 3.98 -2.39
C LEU A 53 -4.78 4.72 -1.44
N LEU A 54 -5.28 5.74 -0.73
CA LEU A 54 -4.47 6.49 0.22
C LEU A 54 -3.98 5.62 1.39
N VAL A 55 -4.87 4.77 1.93
CA VAL A 55 -4.51 3.85 3.01
C VAL A 55 -3.47 2.83 2.56
N PHE A 56 -3.64 2.24 1.37
CA PHE A 56 -2.68 1.28 0.81
C PHE A 56 -1.33 1.93 0.53
N LEU A 57 -1.29 3.12 -0.09
CA LEU A 57 -0.04 3.85 -0.30
C LEU A 57 0.68 4.20 1.01
N PHE A 58 -0.08 4.57 2.05
CA PHE A 58 0.51 4.83 3.37
C PHE A 58 1.09 3.55 3.99
N MET A 59 0.37 2.43 3.90
CA MET A 59 0.84 1.14 4.36
C MET A 59 2.10 0.70 3.59
N ASP A 60 2.14 0.88 2.27
CA ASP A 60 3.29 0.57 1.42
C ASP A 60 4.54 1.33 1.85
N VAL A 61 4.39 2.62 2.21
CA VAL A 61 5.50 3.44 2.71
C VAL A 61 6.05 2.89 4.04
N ILE A 62 5.17 2.49 4.97
CA ILE A 62 5.60 1.90 6.25
C ILE A 62 6.29 0.56 6.02
N MET A 63 5.67 -0.28 5.20
CA MET A 63 6.14 -1.61 4.85
C MET A 63 7.54 -1.56 4.24
N ILE A 64 7.74 -0.74 3.19
CA ILE A 64 9.04 -0.58 2.51
C ILE A 64 10.10 0.01 3.44
N LYS A 65 9.74 0.87 4.40
CA LYS A 65 10.69 1.39 5.39
C LYS A 65 11.17 0.34 6.40
N GLY A 66 10.40 -0.74 6.59
CA GLY A 66 10.76 -1.88 7.45
C GLY A 66 11.49 -3.00 6.71
N TRP A 67 11.55 -2.95 5.38
CA TRP A 67 12.30 -3.90 4.56
C TRP A 67 13.81 -3.69 4.63
#